data_AF-A0A095XLD3-F1
#
_entry.id   AF-A0A095XLD3-F1
#
_cell.length_a   1.000
_cell.length_b   1.000
_cell.length_c   1.000
_cell.angle_alpha   90.00
_cell.angle_beta   90.00
_cell.angle_gamma   90.00
#
_symmetry.space_group_name_H-M   'P 1'
#
loop_
_entity.id
_entity.type
_entity.pdbx_description
1 polymer ?
#
loop_
_entity_poly.entity_id
_entity_poly.type
_entity_poly.pdbx_seq_one_letter_code
_entity_poly.pdbx_strand_id
1 'polypeptide(L)'
;MVRRSLAPSRSKAQELIHAGFVKLDGEVVTKPARQMDPAQALIVDESSSPDYASRGAYKLAGALEILGDLAPVIRGQRCLDAGASTGGFTDVLLRAGAAKVVAVDVGYGQLIWRLQSDPRVEVKDRTNVRYLLPEDVAPPPTVVVSDLSFISLTLVLPALKGVAHPQADFLLMVKPQFEVGKDKLGAKGVVRDPELHHFAVRQVLDKAGELGLKVYGLAASPLPGPAGNVEYF
;
A
#
# COMPACT_ATOMS: atom_id res chain seq x y z
N MET A 1 -13.55 -2.46 -23.45
CA MET A 1 -12.58 -3.42 -22.88
C MET A 1 -13.14 -4.84 -22.80
N VAL A 2 -14.05 -5.17 -21.87
CA VAL A 2 -14.58 -6.54 -21.73
C VAL A 2 -15.22 -7.08 -23.02
N ARG A 3 -16.08 -6.29 -23.67
CA ARG A 3 -16.69 -6.65 -24.97
C ARG A 3 -15.66 -6.83 -26.11
N ARG A 4 -14.50 -6.20 -25.99
CA ARG A 4 -13.40 -6.28 -26.96
C ARG A 4 -12.33 -7.32 -26.53
N SER A 5 -12.60 -8.13 -25.50
CA SER A 5 -11.68 -9.12 -24.93
C SER A 5 -10.33 -8.55 -24.46
N LEU A 6 -10.24 -7.25 -24.22
CA LEU A 6 -9.04 -6.56 -23.72
C LEU A 6 -8.90 -6.62 -22.19
N ALA A 7 -9.90 -7.17 -21.50
CA ALA A 7 -9.87 -7.42 -20.07
C ALA A 7 -10.85 -8.55 -19.74
N PRO A 8 -10.49 -9.47 -18.82
CA PRO A 8 -11.30 -10.65 -18.48
C PRO A 8 -12.56 -10.32 -17.68
N SER A 9 -12.61 -9.15 -17.02
CA SER A 9 -13.76 -8.73 -16.22
C SER A 9 -13.91 -7.21 -16.22
N ARG A 10 -15.09 -6.73 -15.79
CA ARG A 10 -15.32 -5.28 -15.60
C ARG A 10 -14.40 -4.69 -14.53
N SER A 11 -14.10 -5.44 -13.46
CA SER A 11 -13.20 -4.96 -12.42
C SER A 11 -11.77 -4.84 -12.94
N LYS A 12 -11.28 -5.82 -13.71
CA LYS A 12 -9.94 -5.78 -14.32
C LYS A 12 -9.86 -4.66 -15.36
N ALA A 13 -10.92 -4.41 -16.13
CA ALA A 13 -10.97 -3.27 -17.04
C ALA A 13 -10.85 -1.92 -16.31
N GLN A 14 -11.58 -1.76 -15.21
CA GLN A 14 -11.47 -0.55 -14.37
C GLN A 14 -10.08 -0.42 -13.75
N GLU A 15 -9.50 -1.53 -13.29
CA GLU A 15 -8.14 -1.57 -12.75
C GLU A 15 -7.11 -1.07 -13.77
N LEU A 16 -7.13 -1.60 -14.99
CA LEU A 16 -6.22 -1.19 -16.07
C LEU A 16 -6.36 0.30 -16.41
N ILE A 17 -7.60 0.83 -16.41
CA ILE A 17 -7.88 2.25 -16.67
C ILE A 17 -7.32 3.13 -15.55
N HIS A 18 -7.62 2.81 -14.29
CA HIS A 18 -7.12 3.60 -13.16
C HIS A 18 -5.59 3.53 -13.02
N ALA A 19 -4.99 2.43 -13.46
CA ALA A 19 -3.54 2.26 -13.50
C ALA A 19 -2.87 2.97 -14.69
N GLY A 20 -3.64 3.63 -15.57
CA GLY A 20 -3.11 4.36 -16.72
C GLY A 20 -2.63 3.49 -17.88
N PHE A 21 -2.90 2.18 -17.84
CA PHE A 21 -2.48 1.22 -18.86
C PHE A 21 -3.35 1.22 -20.11
N VAL A 22 -4.42 2.01 -20.12
CA VAL A 22 -5.37 2.07 -21.24
C VAL A 22 -5.19 3.37 -21.98
N LYS A 23 -4.85 3.29 -23.26
CA LYS A 23 -4.76 4.43 -24.17
C LYS A 23 -5.89 4.39 -25.20
N LEU A 24 -6.50 5.54 -25.44
CA LEU A 24 -7.48 5.76 -26.50
C LEU A 24 -6.88 6.80 -27.45
N ASP A 25 -6.61 6.42 -28.70
CA ASP A 25 -5.90 7.26 -29.69
C ASP A 25 -4.60 7.88 -29.16
N GLY A 26 -3.86 7.11 -28.34
CA GLY A 26 -2.58 7.54 -27.74
C GLY A 26 -2.72 8.29 -26.41
N GLU A 27 -3.91 8.74 -26.02
CA GLU A 27 -4.14 9.40 -24.73
C GLU A 27 -4.51 8.42 -23.62
N VAL A 28 -3.92 8.58 -22.43
CA VAL A 28 -4.25 7.78 -21.25
C VAL A 28 -5.70 8.01 -20.83
N VAL A 29 -6.47 6.93 -20.72
CA VAL A 29 -7.83 6.93 -20.20
C VAL A 29 -7.77 6.81 -18.68
N THR A 30 -8.30 7.80 -17.97
CA THR A 30 -8.32 7.82 -16.50
C THR A 30 -9.70 7.55 -15.90
N LYS A 31 -10.77 7.62 -16.71
CA LYS A 31 -12.16 7.43 -16.29
C LYS A 31 -12.78 6.21 -16.98
N PRO A 32 -13.19 5.16 -16.23
CA PRO A 32 -13.81 3.98 -16.83
C PRO A 32 -15.12 4.22 -17.58
N ALA A 33 -15.81 5.31 -17.24
CA ALA A 33 -17.05 5.73 -17.88
C ALA A 33 -16.84 6.75 -19.02
N ARG A 34 -15.58 7.02 -19.44
CA ARG A 34 -15.30 7.89 -20.59
C ARG A 34 -16.05 7.33 -21.80
N GLN A 35 -16.91 8.15 -22.40
CA GLN A 35 -17.53 7.78 -23.67
C GLN A 35 -16.45 7.75 -24.75
N MET A 36 -16.54 6.74 -25.61
CA MET A 36 -15.61 6.52 -26.71
C MET A 36 -16.41 6.02 -27.91
N ASP A 37 -15.91 6.31 -29.11
CA ASP A 37 -16.44 5.73 -30.32
C ASP A 37 -16.09 4.21 -30.36
N PRO A 38 -17.06 3.32 -30.64
CA PRO A 38 -16.80 1.90 -30.85
C PRO A 38 -15.76 1.56 -31.94
N ALA A 39 -15.41 2.48 -32.84
CA ALA A 39 -14.37 2.34 -33.85
C ALA A 39 -12.98 2.81 -33.39
N GLN A 40 -12.88 3.63 -32.33
CA GLN A 40 -11.59 4.15 -31.86
C GLN A 40 -10.67 3.04 -31.36
N ALA A 41 -9.38 3.18 -31.65
CA ALA A 41 -8.35 2.24 -31.25
C ALA A 41 -8.13 2.34 -29.73
N LEU A 42 -8.33 1.22 -29.05
CA LEU A 42 -8.09 1.11 -27.62
C LEU A 42 -6.93 0.16 -27.40
N ILE A 43 -5.83 0.68 -26.87
CA ILE A 43 -4.61 -0.07 -26.60
C ILE A 43 -4.54 -0.30 -25.09
N VAL A 44 -4.29 -1.54 -24.70
CA VAL A 44 -3.92 -1.89 -23.34
C VAL A 44 -2.43 -2.17 -23.37
N ASP A 45 -1.66 -1.31 -22.71
CA ASP A 45 -0.21 -1.41 -22.65
C ASP A 45 0.20 -1.72 -21.21
N GLU A 46 0.26 -3.03 -20.92
CA GLU A 46 0.79 -3.56 -19.66
C GLU A 46 2.30 -3.82 -19.75
N SER A 47 2.93 -3.58 -20.92
CA SER A 47 4.30 -4.01 -21.22
C SER A 47 5.37 -3.27 -20.41
N SER A 48 5.06 -2.06 -19.94
CA SER A 48 5.93 -1.25 -19.10
C SER A 48 5.69 -1.42 -17.61
N SER A 49 4.68 -2.21 -17.19
CA SER A 49 4.34 -2.32 -15.78
C SER A 49 4.88 -3.61 -15.17
N PRO A 50 5.49 -3.56 -13.98
CA PRO A 50 5.76 -4.78 -13.24
C PRO A 50 4.43 -5.48 -12.96
N ASP A 51 4.33 -6.78 -13.29
CA ASP A 51 3.19 -7.63 -12.96
C ASP A 51 3.12 -7.84 -11.44
N TYR A 52 2.70 -6.80 -10.73
CA TYR A 52 2.62 -6.74 -9.28
C TYR A 52 1.42 -7.54 -8.76
N ALA A 53 1.58 -8.13 -7.58
CA ALA A 53 0.55 -8.92 -6.93
C ALA A 53 -0.77 -8.16 -6.67
N SER A 54 -0.73 -6.84 -6.53
CA SER A 54 -1.94 -6.01 -6.34
C SER A 54 -1.71 -4.54 -6.66
N ARG A 55 -2.80 -3.77 -6.77
CA ARG A 55 -2.74 -2.30 -6.89
C ARG A 55 -2.00 -1.63 -5.73
N GLY A 56 -1.98 -2.25 -4.54
CA GLY A 56 -1.24 -1.73 -3.39
C GLY A 56 0.24 -1.56 -3.70
N ALA A 57 0.82 -2.42 -4.55
CA ALA A 57 2.22 -2.31 -4.95
C ALA A 57 2.59 -0.94 -5.53
N TYR A 58 1.75 -0.38 -6.41
CA TYR A 58 2.00 0.93 -7.02
C TYR A 58 1.97 2.07 -6.00
N LYS A 59 1.27 1.91 -4.87
CA LYS A 59 1.28 2.90 -3.80
C LYS A 59 2.65 2.96 -3.14
N LEU A 60 3.17 1.82 -2.70
CA LEU A 60 4.50 1.74 -2.08
C LEU A 60 5.61 2.09 -3.07
N ALA A 61 5.54 1.57 -4.30
CA ALA A 61 6.53 1.87 -5.34
C ALA A 61 6.60 3.37 -5.63
N GLY A 62 5.46 4.04 -5.81
CA GLY A 62 5.44 5.48 -6.03
C GLY A 62 5.81 6.29 -4.79
N ALA A 63 5.49 5.82 -3.58
CA ALA A 63 5.96 6.48 -2.35
C ALA A 63 7.50 6.46 -2.25
N LEU A 64 8.13 5.33 -2.56
CA LEU A 64 9.60 5.21 -2.60
C LEU A 64 10.20 6.16 -3.65
N GLU A 65 9.58 6.28 -4.83
CA GLU A 65 10.01 7.20 -5.89
C GLU A 65 9.87 8.67 -5.47
N ILE A 66 8.73 9.06 -4.90
CA ILE A 66 8.45 10.44 -4.44
C ILE A 66 9.40 10.85 -3.32
N LEU A 67 9.68 9.95 -2.37
CA LEU A 67 10.55 10.23 -1.24
C LEU A 67 12.03 10.29 -1.63
N GLY A 68 12.44 9.59 -2.70
CA GLY A 68 13.82 9.63 -3.20
C GLY A 68 14.83 9.27 -2.11
N ASP A 69 15.78 10.16 -1.84
CA ASP A 69 16.82 9.96 -0.82
C ASP A 69 16.30 9.92 0.63
N LEU A 70 15.03 10.31 0.86
CA LEU A 70 14.36 10.18 2.15
C LEU A 70 13.71 8.81 2.34
N ALA A 71 13.62 7.99 1.29
CA ALA A 71 13.03 6.66 1.35
C ALA A 71 13.97 5.67 2.08
N PRO A 72 13.42 4.65 2.78
CA PRO A 72 14.22 3.60 3.39
C PRO A 72 15.05 2.82 2.34
N VAL A 73 16.29 2.47 2.70
CA VAL A 73 17.11 1.59 1.86
C VAL A 73 16.63 0.15 2.05
N ILE A 74 15.91 -0.41 1.06
CA ILE A 74 15.32 -1.77 1.17
C ILE A 74 16.33 -2.89 0.84
N ARG A 75 17.30 -2.62 -0.04
CA ARG A 75 18.22 -3.65 -0.54
C ARG A 75 18.99 -4.30 0.61
N GLY A 76 18.93 -5.63 0.68
CA GLY A 76 19.60 -6.43 1.71
C GLY A 76 18.92 -6.39 3.09
N GLN A 77 17.82 -5.67 3.26
CA GLN A 77 17.16 -5.53 4.56
C GLN A 77 16.18 -6.67 4.86
N ARG A 78 15.96 -6.89 6.15
CA ARG A 78 14.83 -7.68 6.64
C ARG A 78 13.65 -6.73 6.86
N CYS A 79 12.58 -6.98 6.12
CA CYS A 79 11.40 -6.12 6.09
C CYS A 79 10.22 -6.78 6.81
N LEU A 80 9.35 -5.97 7.39
CA LEU A 80 8.03 -6.36 7.87
C LEU A 80 6.97 -5.68 7.00
N ASP A 81 6.09 -6.48 6.39
CA ASP A 81 4.90 -6.03 5.69
C ASP A 81 3.68 -6.26 6.59
N ALA A 82 3.24 -5.19 7.27
CA ALA A 82 2.12 -5.20 8.21
C ALA A 82 0.80 -4.94 7.48
N GLY A 83 0.04 -6.00 7.22
CA GLY A 83 -1.18 -5.98 6.39
C GLY A 83 -0.91 -6.39 4.95
N ALA A 84 -0.18 -7.50 4.76
CA ALA A 84 0.33 -7.90 3.45
C ALA A 84 -0.77 -8.19 2.41
N SER A 85 -1.95 -8.65 2.86
CA SER A 85 -3.09 -9.04 2.04
C SER A 85 -2.67 -9.93 0.86
N THR A 86 -2.93 -9.50 -0.37
CA THR A 86 -2.53 -10.21 -1.61
C THR A 86 -1.03 -10.13 -1.91
N GLY A 87 -0.28 -9.27 -1.22
CA GLY A 87 1.18 -9.17 -1.27
C GLY A 87 1.74 -8.03 -2.10
N GLY A 88 0.97 -6.97 -2.33
CA GLY A 88 1.42 -5.83 -3.13
C GLY A 88 2.71 -5.22 -2.60
N PHE A 89 2.76 -4.91 -1.29
CA PHE A 89 3.94 -4.32 -0.66
C PHE A 89 5.08 -5.33 -0.57
N THR A 90 4.80 -6.56 -0.17
CA THR A 90 5.77 -7.68 -0.21
C THR A 90 6.46 -7.80 -1.58
N ASP A 91 5.73 -7.76 -2.68
CA ASP A 91 6.31 -7.86 -4.04
C ASP A 91 7.24 -6.67 -4.35
N VAL A 92 6.86 -5.45 -3.95
CA VAL A 92 7.72 -4.26 -4.09
C VAL A 92 9.00 -4.41 -3.30
N LEU A 93 8.92 -4.84 -2.03
CA LEU A 93 10.08 -5.06 -1.18
C LEU A 93 11.05 -6.10 -1.78
N LEU A 94 10.53 -7.22 -2.27
CA LEU A 94 11.33 -8.28 -2.89
C LEU A 94 12.03 -7.81 -4.17
N ARG A 95 11.35 -7.00 -5.00
CA ARG A 95 11.94 -6.42 -6.22
C ARG A 95 12.94 -5.32 -5.93
N ALA A 96 12.73 -4.56 -4.86
CA ALA A 96 13.71 -3.59 -4.33
C ALA A 96 14.93 -4.27 -3.68
N GLY A 97 14.93 -5.60 -3.56
CA GLY A 97 16.06 -6.39 -3.14
C GLY A 97 16.09 -6.70 -1.64
N ALA A 98 14.95 -6.70 -0.96
CA ALA A 98 14.86 -7.18 0.42
C ALA A 98 15.47 -8.59 0.56
N ALA A 99 16.24 -8.79 1.62
CA ALA A 99 16.82 -10.10 1.94
C ALA A 99 15.78 -11.07 2.51
N LYS A 100 14.84 -10.53 3.31
CA LYS A 100 13.69 -11.28 3.83
C LYS A 100 12.49 -10.32 4.00
N VAL A 101 11.27 -10.82 3.80
CA VAL A 101 10.03 -10.11 4.12
C VAL A 101 9.19 -10.99 5.03
N VAL A 102 8.83 -10.50 6.22
CA VAL A 102 7.80 -11.10 7.07
C VAL A 102 6.46 -10.47 6.68
N ALA A 103 5.60 -11.24 6.03
CA ALA A 103 4.30 -10.80 5.53
C ALA A 103 3.22 -11.18 6.56
N VAL A 104 2.72 -10.18 7.29
CA VAL A 104 1.74 -10.38 8.37
C VAL A 104 0.36 -9.96 7.89
N ASP A 105 -0.64 -10.82 8.07
CA ASP A 105 -2.03 -10.50 7.78
C ASP A 105 -3.00 -11.14 8.78
N VAL A 106 -4.15 -10.50 9.02
CA VAL A 106 -5.22 -11.04 9.85
C VAL A 106 -6.06 -12.09 9.11
N GLY A 107 -6.05 -12.03 7.78
CA GLY A 107 -6.66 -13.01 6.89
C GLY A 107 -5.86 -14.32 6.84
N TYR A 108 -6.37 -15.26 6.05
CA TYR A 108 -5.73 -16.54 5.82
C TYR A 108 -5.64 -16.80 4.32
N GLY A 109 -4.46 -17.19 3.83
CA GLY A 109 -4.23 -17.58 2.43
C GLY A 109 -4.45 -16.45 1.42
N GLN A 110 -4.34 -15.19 1.81
CA GLN A 110 -4.56 -14.06 0.90
C GLN A 110 -3.39 -13.81 -0.05
N LEU A 111 -2.17 -14.07 0.41
CA LEU A 111 -0.94 -13.79 -0.34
C LEU A 111 -0.92 -14.63 -1.63
N ILE A 112 -0.50 -14.07 -2.77
CA ILE A 112 -0.49 -14.88 -4.01
C ILE A 112 0.59 -15.99 -3.95
N TRP A 113 0.33 -17.11 -4.64
CA TRP A 113 1.19 -18.30 -4.63
C TRP A 113 2.67 -18.02 -4.91
N ARG A 114 2.96 -17.17 -5.91
CA ARG A 114 4.33 -16.78 -6.27
C ARG A 114 5.09 -16.18 -5.08
N LEU A 115 4.43 -15.35 -4.28
CA LEU A 115 5.04 -14.71 -3.11
C LEU A 115 5.10 -15.66 -1.91
N GLN A 116 4.05 -16.46 -1.69
CA GLN A 116 4.07 -17.50 -0.65
C GLN A 116 5.22 -18.50 -0.85
N SER A 117 5.56 -18.78 -2.11
CA SER A 117 6.60 -19.74 -2.49
C SER A 117 8.01 -19.13 -2.59
N ASP A 118 8.17 -17.81 -2.44
CA ASP A 118 9.48 -17.18 -2.48
C ASP A 118 10.23 -17.47 -1.16
N PRO A 119 11.45 -18.04 -1.20
CA PRO A 119 12.20 -18.40 0.02
C PRO A 119 12.53 -17.19 0.91
N ARG A 120 12.49 -15.98 0.38
CA ARG A 120 12.69 -14.73 1.13
C ARG A 120 11.44 -14.30 1.88
N VAL A 121 10.29 -14.91 1.66
CA VAL A 121 9.04 -14.57 2.36
C VAL A 121 8.83 -15.48 3.55
N GLU A 122 8.30 -14.92 4.63
CA GLU A 122 7.78 -15.63 5.79
C GLU A 122 6.34 -15.17 5.99
N VAL A 123 5.38 -16.09 5.86
CA VAL A 123 3.95 -15.76 5.94
C VAL A 123 3.45 -15.95 7.36
N LYS A 124 2.78 -14.92 7.90
CA LYS A 124 2.11 -14.94 9.20
C LYS A 124 0.66 -14.53 9.05
N ASP A 125 -0.13 -15.50 8.61
CA ASP A 125 -1.59 -15.39 8.54
C ASP A 125 -2.21 -15.39 9.93
N ARG A 126 -3.48 -14.97 10.01
CA ARG A 126 -4.29 -14.93 11.24
C ARG A 126 -3.60 -14.18 12.39
N THR A 127 -2.73 -13.24 12.05
CA THR A 127 -1.89 -12.53 13.01
C THR A 127 -2.27 -11.07 13.03
N ASN A 128 -2.71 -10.59 14.20
CA ASN A 128 -3.04 -9.18 14.36
C ASN A 128 -1.79 -8.40 14.80
N VAL A 129 -1.39 -7.43 13.99
CA VAL A 129 -0.19 -6.62 14.21
C VAL A 129 -0.15 -5.89 15.55
N ARG A 130 -1.31 -5.64 16.18
CA ARG A 130 -1.40 -5.05 17.53
C ARG A 130 -0.79 -5.92 18.63
N TYR A 131 -0.70 -7.22 18.38
CA TYR A 131 -0.27 -8.21 19.36
C TYR A 131 1.04 -8.91 18.94
N LEU A 132 1.73 -8.39 17.92
CA LEU A 132 3.02 -8.91 17.53
C LEU A 132 4.02 -8.76 18.68
N LEU A 133 4.76 -9.84 18.93
CA LEU A 133 5.86 -9.89 19.87
C LEU A 133 7.20 -9.93 19.11
N PRO A 134 8.32 -9.48 19.70
CA PRO A 134 9.61 -9.47 19.03
C PRO A 134 10.03 -10.83 18.46
N GLU A 135 9.74 -11.91 19.18
CA GLU A 135 9.99 -13.30 18.75
C GLU A 135 9.18 -13.70 17.50
N ASP A 136 8.02 -13.08 17.26
CA ASP A 136 7.21 -13.38 16.09
C ASP A 136 7.92 -12.95 14.82
N VAL A 137 8.76 -11.92 14.84
CA VAL A 137 9.41 -11.40 13.62
C VAL A 137 10.92 -11.48 13.67
N ALA A 138 11.50 -12.10 14.70
CA ALA A 138 12.93 -12.20 14.93
C ALA A 138 13.69 -12.83 13.73
N PRO A 139 14.90 -12.34 13.39
CA PRO A 139 15.58 -11.14 13.90
C PRO A 139 14.77 -9.85 13.63
N PRO A 140 14.91 -8.79 14.46
CA PRO A 140 14.06 -7.61 14.33
C PRO A 140 14.19 -6.97 12.93
N PRO A 141 13.07 -6.67 12.25
CA PRO A 141 13.09 -6.04 10.93
C PRO A 141 13.68 -4.63 11.01
N THR A 142 14.42 -4.24 9.98
CA THR A 142 15.05 -2.92 9.83
C THR A 142 14.25 -1.99 8.93
N VAL A 143 13.26 -2.51 8.20
CA VAL A 143 12.28 -1.71 7.44
C VAL A 143 10.89 -2.23 7.75
N VAL A 144 9.96 -1.34 8.09
CA VAL A 144 8.56 -1.67 8.36
C VAL A 144 7.67 -0.89 7.40
N VAL A 145 6.85 -1.59 6.64
CA VAL A 145 5.81 -1.01 5.78
C VAL A 145 4.44 -1.43 6.27
N SER A 146 3.40 -0.61 6.03
CA SER A 146 2.03 -0.99 6.39
C SER A 146 0.96 -0.44 5.44
N ASP A 147 -0.02 -1.29 5.13
CA ASP A 147 -1.26 -0.96 4.38
C ASP A 147 -2.48 -1.49 5.16
N LEU A 148 -2.70 -0.93 6.36
CA LEU A 148 -3.74 -1.43 7.26
C LEU A 148 -5.10 -0.79 6.96
N SER A 149 -6.17 -1.56 7.11
CA SER A 149 -7.55 -1.06 6.96
C SER A 149 -8.36 -1.31 8.22
N PHE A 150 -9.37 -0.47 8.46
CA PHE A 150 -10.29 -0.58 9.61
C PHE A 150 -9.63 -0.44 10.99
N ILE A 151 -8.41 0.11 11.04
CA ILE A 151 -7.67 0.38 12.27
C ILE A 151 -6.86 1.66 12.10
N SER A 152 -6.79 2.46 13.16
CA SER A 152 -5.90 3.63 13.23
C SER A 152 -4.45 3.21 13.42
N LEU A 153 -3.53 3.88 12.72
CA LEU A 153 -2.09 3.67 12.92
C LEU A 153 -1.66 3.95 14.36
N THR A 154 -2.33 4.86 15.06
CA THR A 154 -2.02 5.20 16.46
C THR A 154 -2.12 4.00 17.40
N LEU A 155 -2.96 3.01 17.08
CA LEU A 155 -3.18 1.80 17.88
C LEU A 155 -2.18 0.68 17.59
N VAL A 156 -1.51 0.71 16.43
CA VAL A 156 -0.57 -0.34 16.01
C VAL A 156 0.88 0.11 16.08
N LEU A 157 1.15 1.42 15.98
CA LEU A 157 2.49 2.01 16.05
C LEU A 157 3.31 1.51 17.26
N PRO A 158 2.76 1.42 18.50
CA PRO A 158 3.52 0.89 19.63
C PRO A 158 4.00 -0.56 19.42
N ALA A 159 3.17 -1.42 18.85
CA ALA A 159 3.52 -2.81 18.58
C ALA A 159 4.55 -2.91 17.45
N LEU A 160 4.33 -2.18 16.35
CA LEU A 160 5.29 -2.15 15.23
C LEU A 160 6.67 -1.65 15.66
N LYS A 161 6.72 -0.60 16.48
CA LYS A 161 7.97 -0.09 17.07
C LYS A 161 8.59 -1.08 18.04
N GLY A 162 7.78 -1.82 18.80
CA GLY A 162 8.24 -2.79 19.79
C GLY A 162 8.95 -4.00 19.19
N VAL A 163 8.58 -4.41 17.97
CA VAL A 163 9.16 -5.57 17.30
C VAL A 163 10.29 -5.24 16.33
N ALA A 164 10.38 -3.98 15.89
CA ALA A 164 11.37 -3.53 14.93
C ALA A 164 12.75 -3.26 15.57
N HIS A 165 13.78 -3.20 14.73
CA HIS A 165 15.11 -2.81 15.15
C HIS A 165 15.09 -1.35 15.68
N PRO A 166 15.90 -0.97 16.70
CA PRO A 166 15.89 0.39 17.24
C PRO A 166 16.20 1.50 16.23
N GLN A 167 16.87 1.15 15.13
CA GLN A 167 17.20 2.05 14.00
C GLN A 167 16.39 1.70 12.75
N ALA A 168 15.27 1.01 12.89
CA ALA A 168 14.44 0.66 11.75
C ALA A 168 13.77 1.89 11.14
N ASP A 169 13.65 1.86 9.82
CA ASP A 169 12.86 2.84 9.08
C ASP A 169 11.41 2.36 8.94
N PHE A 170 10.48 3.32 8.98
CA PHE A 170 9.05 3.06 8.91
C PHE A 170 8.46 3.84 7.73
N LEU A 171 7.76 3.14 6.84
CA LEU A 171 7.03 3.74 5.72
C LEU A 171 5.58 3.26 5.79
N LEU A 172 4.77 4.00 6.55
CA LEU A 172 3.43 3.57 6.99
C LEU A 172 2.35 4.37 6.28
N MET A 173 1.34 3.70 5.73
CA MET A 173 0.29 4.42 5.03
C MET A 173 -0.81 4.92 5.98
N VAL A 174 -0.88 6.24 6.14
CA VAL A 174 -1.98 6.96 6.79
C VAL A 174 -3.20 6.98 5.86
N LYS A 175 -4.32 6.49 6.37
CA LYS A 175 -5.60 6.48 5.68
C LYS A 175 -6.62 7.33 6.45
N PRO A 176 -6.87 8.59 6.05
CA PRO A 176 -7.73 9.51 6.81
C PRO A 176 -9.06 8.89 7.24
N GLN A 177 -9.70 8.08 6.39
CA GLN A 177 -10.96 7.39 6.69
C GLN A 177 -10.91 6.41 7.89
N PHE A 178 -9.73 6.04 8.38
CA PHE A 178 -9.56 5.19 9.56
C PHE A 178 -8.97 5.95 10.76
N GLU A 179 -8.58 7.21 10.58
CA GLU A 179 -7.98 8.06 11.62
C GLU A 179 -8.97 9.09 12.18
N VAL A 180 -9.86 9.66 11.35
CA VAL A 180 -10.69 10.81 11.74
C VAL A 180 -11.87 10.46 12.66
N GLY A 181 -12.14 9.18 12.89
CA GLY A 181 -13.30 8.69 13.62
C GLY A 181 -14.57 8.61 12.78
N LYS A 182 -15.54 7.78 13.21
CA LYS A 182 -16.73 7.45 12.41
C LYS A 182 -17.63 8.65 12.13
N ASP A 183 -17.73 9.60 13.07
CA ASP A 183 -18.64 10.75 12.97
C ASP A 183 -18.19 11.78 11.92
N LYS A 184 -16.92 11.71 11.49
CA LYS A 184 -16.32 12.62 10.51
C LYS A 184 -16.22 12.01 9.11
N LEU A 185 -16.82 10.84 8.89
CA LEU A 185 -16.84 10.17 7.60
C LEU A 185 -17.97 10.72 6.71
N GLY A 186 -17.61 11.20 5.53
CA GLY A 186 -18.58 11.59 4.51
C GLY A 186 -19.30 10.39 3.88
N ALA A 187 -20.17 10.68 2.91
CA ALA A 187 -20.89 9.64 2.17
C ALA A 187 -19.94 8.58 1.59
N LYS A 188 -20.29 7.30 1.80
CA LYS A 188 -19.51 6.12 1.40
C LYS A 188 -18.16 5.95 2.12
N GLY A 189 -17.96 6.60 3.27
CA GLY A 189 -16.71 6.49 4.03
C GLY A 189 -15.54 7.23 3.37
N VAL A 190 -15.84 8.27 2.59
CA VAL A 190 -14.82 9.09 1.92
C VAL A 190 -14.61 10.38 2.69
N VAL A 191 -13.37 10.65 3.05
CA VAL A 191 -12.93 11.92 3.60
C VAL A 191 -12.56 12.82 2.43
N ARG A 192 -13.21 13.99 2.33
CA ARG A 192 -12.96 14.99 1.27
C ARG A 192 -12.40 16.30 1.81
N ASP A 193 -12.60 16.55 3.10
CA ASP A 193 -12.19 17.77 3.76
C ASP A 193 -10.65 17.75 3.96
N PRO A 194 -9.89 18.68 3.36
CA PRO A 194 -8.46 18.77 3.54
C PRO A 194 -8.02 18.94 5.01
N GLU A 195 -8.83 19.61 5.83
CA GLU A 195 -8.53 19.79 7.26
C GLU A 195 -8.60 18.45 8.02
N LEU A 196 -9.50 17.57 7.60
CA LEU A 196 -9.58 16.21 8.13
C LEU A 196 -8.40 15.35 7.68
N HIS A 197 -7.85 15.58 6.49
CA HIS A 197 -6.62 14.90 6.04
C HIS A 197 -5.43 15.37 6.86
N HIS A 198 -5.28 16.69 7.04
CA HIS A 198 -4.23 17.27 7.87
C HIS A 198 -4.32 16.76 9.31
N PHE A 199 -5.52 16.75 9.90
CA PHE A 199 -5.76 16.19 11.23
C PHE A 199 -5.34 14.71 11.33
N ALA A 200 -5.74 13.89 10.36
CA ALA A 200 -5.40 12.46 10.34
C ALA A 200 -3.88 12.24 10.30
N VAL A 201 -3.19 12.90 9.38
CA VAL A 201 -1.72 12.81 9.28
C VAL A 201 -1.08 13.31 10.57
N ARG A 202 -1.48 14.49 11.06
CA ARG A 202 -0.87 15.10 12.25
C ARG A 202 -1.00 14.20 13.48
N GLN A 203 -2.16 13.60 13.70
CA GLN A 203 -2.38 12.68 14.81
C GLN A 203 -1.43 11.47 14.78
N VAL A 204 -1.18 10.89 13.61
CA VAL A 204 -0.24 9.76 13.47
C VAL A 204 1.20 10.21 13.71
N LEU A 205 1.59 11.39 13.20
CA LEU A 205 2.94 11.95 13.40
C LEU A 205 3.19 12.29 14.88
N ASP A 206 2.21 12.88 15.56
CA ASP A 206 2.29 13.17 17.01
C ASP A 206 2.46 11.88 17.80
N LYS A 207 1.69 10.84 17.46
CA LYS A 207 1.83 9.53 18.11
C LYS A 207 3.19 8.89 17.87
N ALA A 208 3.73 9.01 16.66
CA ALA A 208 5.07 8.54 16.33
C ALA A 208 6.14 9.29 17.17
N GLY A 209 5.99 10.62 17.32
CA GLY A 209 6.86 11.44 18.15
C GLY A 209 6.86 11.06 19.63
N GLU A 210 5.69 10.77 20.21
CA GLU A 210 5.55 10.25 21.58
C GLU A 210 6.33 8.93 21.80
N LEU A 211 6.45 8.12 20.74
CA LEU A 211 7.15 6.83 20.76
C LEU A 211 8.65 6.97 20.44
N GLY A 212 9.14 8.20 20.23
CA GLY A 212 10.53 8.51 19.93
C GLY A 212 10.92 8.34 18.46
N LEU A 213 9.96 8.17 17.55
CA LEU A 213 10.21 8.13 16.11
C LEU A 213 10.37 9.55 15.56
N LYS A 214 11.21 9.69 14.53
CA LYS A 214 11.42 10.94 13.81
C LYS A 214 10.80 10.85 12.42
N VAL A 215 10.20 11.95 11.97
CA VAL A 215 9.58 12.05 10.65
C VAL A 215 10.61 12.57 9.67
N TYR A 216 10.90 11.80 8.62
CA TYR A 216 11.88 12.17 7.59
C TYR A 216 11.23 12.71 6.31
N GLY A 217 10.00 12.26 6.00
CA GLY A 217 9.28 12.69 4.81
C GLY A 217 7.78 12.39 4.92
N LEU A 218 7.02 12.95 3.98
CA LEU A 218 5.60 12.71 3.80
C LEU A 218 5.32 12.71 2.30
N ALA A 219 4.59 11.71 1.80
CA ALA A 219 4.23 11.58 0.40
C ALA A 219 2.75 11.23 0.24
N ALA A 220 2.04 11.89 -0.67
CA ALA A 220 0.71 11.41 -1.04
C ALA A 220 0.84 10.11 -1.85
N SER A 221 0.00 9.12 -1.56
CA SER A 221 -0.09 7.91 -2.38
C SER A 221 -0.47 8.30 -3.83
N PRO A 222 0.24 7.80 -4.84
CA PRO A 222 -0.03 8.12 -6.26
C PRO A 222 -1.39 7.58 -6.72
N LEU A 223 -1.95 6.61 -5.99
CA LEU A 223 -3.26 6.02 -6.27
C LEU A 223 -4.20 6.23 -5.07
N PRO A 224 -5.45 6.65 -5.32
CA PRO A 224 -6.44 6.72 -4.27
C PRO A 224 -6.88 5.31 -3.83
N GLY A 225 -7.42 5.22 -2.62
CA GLY A 225 -8.10 4.02 -2.13
C GLY A 225 -9.30 3.62 -3.02
N PRO A 226 -9.86 2.40 -2.88
CA PRO A 226 -10.94 1.91 -3.74
C PRO A 226 -12.19 2.80 -3.80
N ALA A 227 -12.50 3.50 -2.70
CA ALA A 227 -13.63 4.43 -2.61
C ALA A 227 -13.28 5.87 -3.05
N GLY A 228 -12.04 6.14 -3.43
CA GLY A 228 -11.55 7.46 -3.82
C GLY A 228 -10.91 8.27 -2.69
N ASN A 229 -10.62 7.67 -1.53
CA ASN A 229 -9.88 8.34 -0.45
C ASN A 229 -8.44 8.63 -0.89
N VAL A 230 -7.97 9.85 -0.61
CA VAL A 230 -6.55 10.18 -0.71
C VAL A 230 -5.85 9.63 0.53
N GLU A 231 -4.72 8.97 0.34
CA GLU A 231 -3.95 8.29 1.38
C GLU A 231 -2.51 8.83 1.34
N TYR A 232 -1.79 8.74 2.45
CA TYR A 232 -0.46 9.35 2.62
C TYR A 232 0.52 8.34 3.21
N PHE A 233 1.79 8.44 2.87
CA PHE A 233 2.91 7.76 3.51
C PHE A 233 3.72 8.75 4.32
#